data_AF-A0A3A3GDT3-F1
#
_entry.id   AF-A0A3A3GDT3-F1
#
_cell.length_a   1.000
_cell.length_b   1.000
_cell.length_c   1.000
_cell.angle_alpha   90.00
_cell.angle_beta   90.00
_cell.angle_gamma   90.00
#
_symmetry.space_group_name_H-M   'P 1'
#
loop_
_entity.id
_entity.type
_entity.pdbx_description
1 polymer ?
#
loop_
_entity_poly.entity_id
_entity_poly.type
_entity_poly.pdbx_seq_one_letter_code
_entity_poly.pdbx_strand_id
1 'polypeptide(L)'
;MKSKKTEVRVEHTALGNLGAAIEHALDEAPVSDVLSILTGAFVGLTVELVRRQGHDVSKEIKVDSGQNRDITIHGPKGEGHA
;
A
#
# COMPACT_ATOMS: atom_id res chain seq x y z
N MET A 1 34.00 -25.17 18.43
CA MET A 1 32.62 -25.07 17.93
C MET A 1 32.26 -23.61 17.73
N LYS A 2 31.99 -23.16 16.49
CA LYS A 2 31.44 -21.82 16.24
C LYS A 2 29.92 -21.91 16.29
N SER A 3 29.31 -21.19 17.22
CA SER A 3 27.85 -21.12 17.39
C SER A 3 27.23 -20.46 16.15
N LYS A 4 26.39 -21.20 15.41
CA LYS A 4 25.54 -20.61 14.36
C LYS A 4 24.49 -19.76 15.06
N LYS A 5 24.61 -18.44 14.91
CA LYS A 5 23.59 -17.49 15.34
C LYS A 5 22.40 -17.68 14.40
N THR A 6 21.38 -18.42 14.83
CA THR A 6 20.12 -18.56 14.11
C THR A 6 19.49 -17.17 14.00
N GLU A 7 19.51 -16.61 12.82
CA GLU A 7 18.80 -15.38 12.49
C GLU A 7 17.30 -15.70 12.56
N VAL A 8 16.65 -15.24 13.63
CA VAL A 8 15.19 -15.34 13.76
C VAL A 8 14.60 -14.41 12.72
N ARG A 9 14.09 -14.98 11.62
CA ARG A 9 13.26 -14.25 10.68
C ARG A 9 12.03 -13.82 11.46
N VAL A 10 11.91 -12.53 11.76
CA VAL A 10 10.68 -12.00 12.37
C VAL A 10 9.61 -12.09 11.29
N GLU A 11 8.76 -13.11 11.38
CA GLU A 11 7.52 -13.11 10.61
C GLU A 11 6.69 -11.93 11.12
N HIS A 12 6.46 -10.93 10.27
CA HIS A 12 5.57 -9.83 10.58
C HIS A 12 4.13 -10.36 10.56
N THR A 13 3.72 -10.99 11.67
CA THR A 13 2.41 -11.64 11.83
C THR A 13 1.25 -10.71 11.45
N ALA A 14 1.38 -9.42 11.71
CA ALA A 14 0.40 -8.41 11.31
C ALA A 14 0.23 -8.30 9.77
N LEU A 15 1.32 -8.38 8.99
CA LEU A 15 1.24 -8.35 7.53
C LEU A 15 0.64 -9.64 6.98
N GLY A 16 0.96 -10.78 7.59
CA GLY A 16 0.32 -12.06 7.27
C GLY A 16 -1.20 -12.01 7.52
N ASN A 17 -1.61 -11.46 8.66
CA ASN A 17 -3.02 -11.29 8.99
C ASN A 17 -3.75 -10.34 8.03
N LEU A 18 -3.10 -9.29 7.56
CA LEU A 18 -3.66 -8.40 6.55
C LEU A 18 -3.90 -9.13 5.22
N GLY A 19 -2.95 -9.96 4.79
CA GLY A 19 -3.11 -10.81 3.59
C GLY A 19 -4.31 -11.73 3.71
N ALA A 20 -4.43 -12.47 4.82
CA ALA A 20 -5.55 -13.36 5.08
C ALA A 20 -6.91 -12.62 5.13
N ALA A 21 -6.94 -11.39 5.67
CA ALA A 21 -8.14 -10.58 5.70
C ALA A 21 -8.59 -10.14 4.29
N ILE A 22 -7.64 -9.87 3.39
CA ILE A 22 -7.94 -9.54 1.99
C ILE A 22 -8.51 -10.77 1.27
N GLU A 23 -7.91 -11.94 1.45
CA GLU A 23 -8.41 -13.21 0.89
C GLU A 23 -9.85 -13.48 1.34
N HIS A 24 -10.12 -13.38 2.64
CA HIS A 24 -11.47 -13.54 3.18
C HIS A 24 -12.46 -12.50 2.63
N ALA A 25 -12.05 -11.25 2.43
CA ALA A 25 -12.93 -10.24 1.85
C ALA A 25 -13.29 -10.55 0.39
N LEU A 26 -12.38 -11.18 -0.38
CA LEU A 26 -12.64 -11.60 -1.75
C LEU A 26 -13.61 -12.80 -1.84
N ASP A 27 -13.70 -13.61 -0.78
CA ASP A 27 -14.69 -14.69 -0.69
C ASP A 27 -16.11 -14.16 -0.41
N GLU A 28 -16.23 -13.01 0.27
CA GLU A 28 -17.52 -12.48 0.76
C GLU A 28 -18.06 -11.28 -0.02
N ALA A 29 -17.23 -10.59 -0.81
CA ALA A 29 -17.60 -9.37 -1.50
C ALA A 29 -17.13 -9.35 -2.97
N PRO A 30 -17.79 -8.58 -3.84
CA PRO A 30 -17.31 -8.35 -5.20
C PRO A 30 -15.88 -7.80 -5.21
N VAL A 31 -15.06 -8.30 -6.15
CA VAL A 31 -13.66 -7.87 -6.33
C VAL A 31 -13.55 -6.34 -6.47
N SER A 32 -14.53 -5.69 -7.12
CA SER A 32 -14.57 -4.24 -7.27
C SER A 32 -14.61 -3.49 -5.93
N ASP A 33 -15.32 -4.03 -4.95
CA ASP A 33 -15.53 -3.37 -3.65
C ASP A 33 -14.26 -3.51 -2.80
N VAL A 34 -13.69 -4.72 -2.80
CA VAL A 34 -12.39 -5.00 -2.16
C VAL A 34 -11.30 -4.12 -2.79
N LEU A 35 -11.25 -4.04 -4.11
CA LEU A 35 -10.29 -3.20 -4.83
C LEU A 35 -10.45 -1.72 -4.49
N SER A 36 -11.68 -1.21 -4.37
CA SER A 36 -11.94 0.18 -3.99
C SER A 36 -11.34 0.51 -2.61
N ILE A 37 -11.54 -0.36 -1.63
CA ILE A 37 -11.00 -0.21 -0.28
C ILE A 37 -9.47 -0.25 -0.31
N LEU A 38 -8.89 -1.25 -0.98
CA LEU A 38 -7.44 -1.42 -1.08
C LEU A 38 -6.77 -0.25 -1.80
N THR A 39 -7.40 0.30 -2.83
CA THR A 39 -6.91 1.48 -3.54
C THR A 39 -6.86 2.69 -2.62
N GLY A 40 -7.92 2.92 -1.83
CA GLY A 40 -7.94 4.01 -0.84
C GLY A 40 -6.83 3.86 0.22
N ALA A 41 -6.67 2.65 0.77
CA ALA A 41 -5.61 2.35 1.73
C ALA A 41 -4.21 2.55 1.14
N PHE A 42 -3.98 2.06 -0.07
CA PHE A 42 -2.72 2.22 -0.79
C PHE A 42 -2.39 3.70 -1.04
N VAL A 43 -3.34 4.48 -1.55
CA VAL A 43 -3.14 5.92 -1.80
C VAL A 43 -2.84 6.66 -0.49
N GLY A 44 -3.62 6.42 0.57
CA GLY A 44 -3.40 7.07 1.87
C GLY A 44 -2.03 6.76 2.47
N LEU A 45 -1.61 5.49 2.44
CA LEU A 45 -0.29 5.08 2.91
C LEU A 45 0.85 5.68 2.07
N THR A 46 0.66 5.75 0.74
CA THR A 46 1.66 6.34 -0.16
C THR A 46 1.83 7.85 0.09
N VAL A 47 0.72 8.58 0.23
CA VAL A 47 0.74 10.01 0.58
C VAL A 47 1.44 10.23 1.92
N GLU A 48 1.13 9.42 2.93
CA GLU A 48 1.75 9.54 4.25
C GLU A 48 3.25 9.20 4.22
N LEU A 49 3.67 8.19 3.44
CA LEU A 49 5.09 7.87 3.25
C LEU A 49 5.85 9.05 2.64
N VAL A 50 5.31 9.61 1.54
CA VAL A 50 5.89 10.76 0.83
C VAL A 50 5.96 11.98 1.76
N ARG A 51 4.91 12.24 2.55
CA ARG A 51 4.89 13.29 3.58
C ARG A 51 6.00 13.11 4.61
N ARG A 52 6.19 11.90 5.14
CA ARG A 52 7.22 11.59 6.14
C ARG A 52 8.65 11.73 5.61
N GLN A 53 8.82 11.57 4.30
CA GLN A 53 10.09 11.81 3.61
C GLN A 53 10.36 13.31 3.37
N GLY A 54 9.43 14.20 3.74
CA GLY A 54 9.56 15.64 3.58
C GLY A 54 9.21 16.15 2.17
N HIS A 55 8.57 15.31 1.35
CA HIS A 55 8.14 15.70 0.02
C HIS A 55 6.77 16.42 0.05
N ASP A 56 6.54 17.22 -0.99
CA ASP A 56 5.30 17.98 -1.18
C ASP A 56 4.18 17.08 -1.72
N VAL A 57 3.21 16.76 -0.85
CA VAL A 57 2.06 15.90 -1.17
C VAL A 57 0.94 16.59 -1.95
N SER A 58 1.06 17.88 -2.25
CA SER A 58 0.12 18.56 -3.16
C SER A 58 0.39 18.24 -4.63
N LYS A 59 1.54 17.63 -4.93
CA LYS A 59 1.97 17.26 -6.28
C LYS A 59 1.61 15.81 -6.61
N GLU A 60 1.71 15.48 -7.89
CA GLU A 60 1.60 14.09 -8.33
C GLU A 60 2.69 13.23 -7.71
N ILE A 61 2.30 12.02 -7.31
CA ILE A 61 3.22 10.98 -6.84
C ILE A 61 3.30 9.91 -7.93
N LYS A 62 4.52 9.63 -8.39
CA LYS A 62 4.79 8.52 -9.31
C LYS A 62 5.43 7.38 -8.53
N VAL A 63 4.79 6.22 -8.57
CA VAL A 63 5.29 4.98 -7.98
C VAL A 63 5.83 4.13 -9.11
N ASP A 64 7.15 3.93 -9.10
CA ASP A 64 7.84 2.97 -9.97
C ASP A 64 7.56 1.55 -9.45
N SER A 65 6.91 0.76 -10.28
CA SER A 65 6.50 -0.62 -9.94
C SER A 65 7.45 -1.68 -10.53
N GLY A 66 8.61 -1.27 -11.04
CA GLY A 66 9.63 -2.14 -11.64
C GLY A 66 9.14 -2.80 -12.94
N GLN A 67 8.79 -4.08 -12.87
CA GLN A 67 8.29 -4.84 -14.04
C GLN A 67 6.77 -4.74 -14.23
N ASN A 68 6.06 -4.20 -13.25
CA ASN A 68 4.61 -3.98 -13.31
C ASN A 68 4.31 -2.59 -13.87
N ARG A 69 3.02 -2.29 -14.11
CA ARG A 69 2.61 -0.95 -14.53
C ARG A 69 2.90 0.06 -13.41
N ASP A 70 3.49 1.19 -13.79
CA ASP A 70 3.65 2.34 -12.89
C ASP A 70 2.29 2.87 -12.44
N ILE A 71 2.28 3.49 -11.26
CA ILE A 71 1.08 4.13 -10.72
C ILE A 71 1.35 5.63 -10.62
N THR A 72 0.40 6.42 -11.12
CA THR A 72 0.36 7.86 -10.87
C THR A 72 -0.78 8.15 -9.92
N ILE A 73 -0.48 8.76 -8.78
CA ILE A 73 -1.47 9.29 -7.84
C ILE A 73 -1.49 10.80 -8.06
N HIS A 74 -2.60 11.30 -8.57
CA HIS A 74 -2.77 12.73 -8.77
C HIS A 74 -2.83 13.46 -7.42
N GLY A 75 -2.38 14.72 -7.40
CA GLY A 75 -2.58 15.59 -6.26
C GLY A 75 -4.06 15.75 -5.91
N PRO A 76 -4.38 16.34 -4.75
CA PRO A 76 -5.76 16.56 -4.35
C PRO A 76 -6.55 17.22 -5.48
N LYS A 77 -7.71 16.67 -5.83
CA LYS A 77 -8.66 17.37 -6.70
C LYS A 77 -9.05 18.64 -5.95
N GLY A 78 -8.64 19.81 -6.46
CA GLY A 78 -9.16 21.07 -5.94
C GLY A 78 -10.68 21.09 -6.01
N GLU A 79 -11.34 21.95 -5.25
CA GLU A 79 -12.78 22.20 -5.40
C GLU A 79 -13.07 22.69 -6.83
N GLY A 80 -13.34 21.76 -7.74
CA GLY A 80 -13.47 22.07 -9.16
C GLY A 80 -13.54 20.81 -10.01
N HIS A 81 -14.73 20.57 -10.54
CA HIS A 81 -15.12 19.56 -11.54
C HIS A 81 -15.62 18.22 -10.97
N ALA A 82 -16.79 18.30 -10.33
CA ALA A 82 -17.90 17.42 -10.71
C ALA A 82 -18.54 17.93 -12.01
#